data_AF-A0A5Q4DFZ7-F1
#
_entry.id   AF-A0A5Q4DFZ7-F1
#
_cell.length_a   1.000
_cell.length_b   1.000
_cell.length_c   1.000
_cell.angle_alpha   90.00
_cell.angle_beta   90.00
_cell.angle_gamma   90.00
#
_symmetry.space_group_name_H-M   'P 1'
#
loop_
_entity.id
_entity.type
_entity.pdbx_description
1 polymer ?
#
loop_
_entity_poly.entity_id
_entity_poly.type
_entity_poly.pdbx_seq_one_letter_code
_entity_poly.pdbx_strand_id
1 'polypeptide(L)'
;MLREGSPYPSSAGPDGDSDRTSANLHPRDRAGDPAPARESSGGPGGMRRLLLSGALLFLPGVSCHPALEVDRERVQPDVLTTLHAGEEAAVMIALTPPPGFGDPAADQERIRAEISRMQAEVLSAVDTADFRPRQPFLSIPAMAGTLRTERGLRTLLEHRYVRRVDLDPAGGGGQPPVGGQTTPGHQP
;
A
#
# COMPACT_ATOMS: atom_id res chain seq x y z
N MET A 1 33.95 31.59 34.67
CA MET A 1 34.85 30.41 34.63
C MET A 1 34.15 29.35 33.80
N LEU A 2 34.73 29.04 32.65
CA LEU A 2 34.22 28.07 31.67
C LEU A 2 34.53 26.64 32.11
N ARG A 3 33.57 25.73 31.96
CA ARG A 3 33.85 24.29 31.87
C ARG A 3 33.03 23.70 30.73
N GLU A 4 33.66 23.72 29.56
CA GLU A 4 33.38 22.81 28.45
C GLU A 4 33.70 21.38 28.89
N GLY A 5 32.82 20.44 28.53
CA GLY A 5 32.96 19.03 28.87
C GLY A 5 32.05 18.19 28.00
N SER A 6 32.48 17.96 26.76
CA SER A 6 31.88 16.99 25.84
C SER A 6 32.81 15.77 25.74
N PRO A 7 32.37 14.57 26.14
CA PRO A 7 33.09 13.35 25.82
C PRO A 7 32.16 12.41 25.04
N TYR A 8 32.06 12.60 23.72
CA TYR A 8 31.67 11.51 22.84
C TYR A 8 32.94 10.79 22.37
N PRO A 9 33.12 9.50 22.69
CA PRO A 9 34.24 8.73 22.18
C PRO A 9 34.06 8.48 20.67
N SER A 10 35.10 8.86 19.95
CA SER A 10 35.32 8.55 18.54
C SER A 10 35.40 7.04 18.34
N SER A 11 34.36 6.43 17.76
CA SER A 11 34.39 5.04 17.32
C SER A 11 35.14 4.97 15.99
N ALA A 12 36.42 4.64 16.09
CA ALA A 12 37.25 4.17 14.99
C ALA A 12 36.58 2.97 14.30
N GLY A 13 36.33 3.09 13.00
CA GLY A 13 35.91 1.98 12.16
C GLY A 13 37.06 1.00 11.92
N PRO A 14 36.82 -0.32 11.89
CA PRO A 14 37.75 -1.25 11.30
C PRO A 14 37.56 -1.29 9.78
N ASP A 15 38.60 -0.89 9.07
CA ASP A 15 38.87 -1.28 7.68
C ASP A 15 38.89 -2.80 7.59
N GLY A 16 37.86 -3.36 6.97
CA GLY A 16 37.67 -4.79 6.77
C GLY A 16 37.65 -5.12 5.28
N ASP A 17 38.80 -4.91 4.64
CA ASP A 17 39.14 -5.50 3.36
C ASP A 17 39.32 -7.01 3.56
N SER A 18 38.47 -7.80 2.92
CA SER A 18 38.65 -9.25 2.73
C SER A 18 37.71 -9.71 1.64
N ASP A 19 38.20 -9.59 0.40
CA ASP A 19 38.39 -10.74 -0.48
C ASP A 19 37.73 -12.04 0.02
N ARG A 20 36.61 -12.43 -0.60
CA ARG A 20 36.21 -13.85 -0.66
C ARG A 20 35.23 -14.11 -1.80
N THR A 21 35.85 -14.59 -2.88
CA THR A 21 35.41 -15.80 -3.59
C THR A 21 34.22 -15.66 -4.52
N SER A 22 34.55 -15.26 -5.75
CA SER A 22 33.94 -15.79 -6.95
C SER A 22 33.88 -17.32 -6.89
N ALA A 23 32.68 -17.88 -6.73
CA ALA A 23 32.41 -19.29 -6.97
C ALA A 23 31.39 -19.44 -8.08
N ASN A 24 31.93 -19.70 -9.27
CA ASN A 24 31.28 -20.34 -10.40
C ASN A 24 30.37 -21.49 -9.95
N LEU A 25 29.06 -21.38 -10.19
CA LEU A 25 28.20 -22.56 -10.33
C LEU A 25 27.33 -22.41 -11.59
N HIS A 26 27.83 -23.11 -12.60
CA HIS A 26 27.23 -23.62 -13.82
C HIS A 26 25.72 -23.42 -14.07
N PRO A 27 25.34 -22.99 -15.29
CA PRO A 27 23.99 -23.13 -15.80
C PRO A 27 23.71 -24.63 -16.06
N ARG A 28 22.67 -25.17 -15.43
CA ARG A 28 22.09 -26.45 -15.88
C ARG A 28 21.00 -26.15 -16.89
N ASP A 29 21.37 -26.35 -18.16
CA ASP A 29 20.48 -26.84 -19.21
C ASP A 29 19.47 -27.84 -18.64
N ARG A 30 18.19 -27.48 -18.70
CA ARG A 30 17.10 -28.46 -18.64
C ARG A 30 16.19 -28.23 -19.83
N ALA A 31 16.63 -28.77 -20.96
CA ALA A 31 15.79 -29.11 -22.08
C ALA A 31 14.85 -30.28 -21.70
N GLY A 32 13.65 -30.28 -22.29
CA GLY A 32 12.61 -31.32 -22.18
C GLY A 32 11.43 -30.86 -21.31
N ASP A 33 10.19 -30.81 -21.76
CA ASP A 33 9.49 -31.43 -22.89
C ASP A 33 8.12 -30.71 -23.08
N PRO A 34 7.29 -31.00 -24.10
CA PRO A 34 6.30 -30.10 -24.67
C PRO A 34 4.90 -30.26 -24.06
N ALA A 35 4.06 -29.28 -24.38
CA ALA A 35 2.64 -29.23 -24.10
C ALA A 35 1.86 -30.49 -24.51
N PRO A 36 0.76 -30.79 -23.81
CA PRO A 36 -0.41 -31.34 -24.44
C PRO A 36 -1.50 -30.28 -24.58
N ALA A 37 -1.91 -30.09 -25.84
CA ALA A 37 -3.18 -29.50 -26.22
C ALA A 37 -4.34 -30.20 -25.49
N ARG A 38 -5.28 -29.41 -24.98
CA ARG A 38 -6.65 -29.88 -24.76
C ARG A 38 -7.65 -28.88 -25.32
N GLU A 39 -8.13 -29.24 -26.50
CA GLU A 39 -9.47 -28.95 -26.97
C GLU A 39 -10.51 -29.19 -25.87
N SER A 40 -11.41 -28.22 -25.68
CA SER A 40 -12.77 -28.47 -25.22
C SER A 40 -13.62 -27.37 -25.85
N SER A 41 -14.05 -27.59 -27.10
CA SER A 41 -15.31 -28.25 -27.44
C SER A 41 -16.50 -27.41 -27.02
N GLY A 42 -17.17 -26.86 -28.04
CA GLY A 42 -18.29 -25.95 -27.90
C GLY A 42 -19.52 -26.54 -27.23
N GLY A 43 -20.35 -25.63 -26.75
CA GLY A 43 -21.73 -25.90 -26.38
C GLY A 43 -22.56 -24.62 -26.53
N PRO A 44 -23.31 -24.43 -27.63
CA PRO A 44 -24.31 -23.36 -27.73
C PRO A 44 -25.56 -23.77 -26.93
N GLY A 45 -25.48 -23.63 -25.62
CA GLY A 45 -26.62 -23.79 -24.71
C GLY A 45 -27.47 -22.53 -24.69
N GLY A 46 -28.48 -22.47 -25.56
CA GLY A 46 -29.49 -21.43 -25.55
C GLY A 46 -30.26 -21.41 -24.22
N MET A 47 -30.01 -20.42 -23.37
CA MET A 47 -30.84 -20.14 -22.22
C MET A 47 -31.82 -19.01 -22.51
N ARG A 48 -33.08 -19.44 -22.55
CA ARG A 48 -34.30 -18.64 -22.64
C ARG A 48 -34.26 -17.51 -21.61
N ARG A 49 -34.22 -16.27 -22.11
CA ARG A 49 -34.51 -15.07 -21.32
C ARG A 49 -36.00 -15.09 -20.94
N LEU A 50 -36.30 -15.58 -19.75
CA LEU A 50 -37.57 -15.30 -19.09
C LEU A 50 -37.49 -13.86 -18.56
N LEU A 51 -38.15 -12.96 -19.29
CA LEU A 51 -38.43 -11.59 -18.88
C LEU A 51 -39.42 -11.63 -17.70
N LEU A 52 -38.91 -11.83 -16.49
CA LEU A 52 -39.69 -11.64 -15.28
C LEU A 52 -39.61 -10.15 -14.90
N SER A 53 -40.51 -9.37 -15.50
CA SER A 53 -40.79 -7.98 -15.14
C SER A 53 -41.40 -7.93 -13.74
N GLY A 54 -40.56 -8.05 -12.72
CA GLY A 54 -40.92 -7.78 -11.33
C GLY A 54 -40.68 -6.31 -11.03
N ALA A 55 -41.76 -5.54 -10.91
CA ALA A 55 -41.73 -4.17 -10.39
C ALA A 55 -41.25 -4.19 -8.93
N LEU A 56 -39.93 -4.05 -8.75
CA LEU A 56 -39.30 -3.82 -7.47
C LEU A 56 -39.62 -2.39 -7.04
N LEU A 57 -40.59 -2.27 -6.13
CA LEU A 57 -40.83 -1.07 -5.34
C LEU A 57 -39.53 -0.75 -4.58
N PHE A 58 -38.77 0.21 -5.12
CA PHE A 58 -37.64 0.85 -4.46
C PHE A 58 -38.20 1.60 -3.25
N LEU A 59 -38.25 0.94 -2.10
CA LEU A 59 -38.39 1.63 -0.83
C LEU A 59 -37.07 2.39 -0.61
N PRO A 60 -37.07 3.73 -0.53
CA PRO A 60 -35.90 4.48 -0.09
C PRO A 60 -35.71 4.18 1.39
N GLY A 61 -35.08 3.03 1.68
CA GLY A 61 -34.53 2.74 2.99
C GLY A 61 -33.47 3.78 3.24
N VAL A 62 -33.82 4.78 4.06
CA VAL A 62 -32.87 5.70 4.66
C VAL A 62 -31.98 4.84 5.55
N SER A 63 -30.95 4.24 4.96
CA SER A 63 -29.84 3.65 5.71
C SER A 63 -29.13 4.83 6.34
N CYS A 64 -29.60 5.21 7.53
CA CYS A 64 -28.83 5.99 8.49
C CYS A 64 -27.56 5.19 8.78
N HIS A 65 -26.57 5.32 7.90
CA HIS A 65 -25.21 5.01 8.26
C HIS A 65 -24.88 6.02 9.35
N PRO A 66 -24.65 5.58 10.60
CA PRO A 66 -24.15 6.50 11.60
C PRO A 66 -22.96 7.20 10.96
N ALA A 67 -22.90 8.54 11.10
CA ALA A 67 -21.72 9.28 10.69
C ALA A 67 -20.55 8.59 11.41
N LEU A 68 -19.79 7.80 10.65
CA LEU A 68 -18.67 7.04 11.16
C LEU A 68 -17.71 8.08 11.69
N GLU A 69 -17.71 8.22 13.01
CA GLU A 69 -16.81 9.09 13.70
C GLU A 69 -15.42 8.54 13.38
N VAL A 70 -14.70 9.27 12.51
CA VAL A 70 -13.38 8.83 12.07
C VAL A 70 -12.53 8.71 13.32
N ASP A 71 -12.04 7.50 13.56
CA ASP A 71 -11.20 7.19 14.71
C ASP A 71 -9.91 8.02 14.64
N ARG A 72 -9.92 9.15 15.36
CA ARG A 72 -8.81 10.12 15.38
C ARG A 72 -7.55 9.55 16.03
N GLU A 73 -7.62 8.41 16.71
CA GLU A 73 -6.44 7.73 17.26
C GLU A 73 -5.69 6.95 16.17
N ARG A 74 -6.43 6.46 15.16
CA ARG A 74 -5.90 5.67 14.04
C ARG A 74 -5.53 6.50 12.81
N VAL A 75 -5.93 7.76 12.75
CA VAL A 75 -5.69 8.66 11.61
C VAL A 75 -5.01 9.94 12.08
N GLN A 76 -3.91 10.31 11.44
CA GLN A 76 -3.32 11.63 11.68
C GLN A 76 -4.23 12.77 11.18
N PRO A 77 -4.37 13.88 11.93
CA PRO A 77 -5.20 15.02 11.54
C PRO A 77 -4.88 15.59 10.15
N ASP A 78 -3.60 15.55 9.76
CA ASP A 78 -3.15 16.10 8.49
C ASP A 78 -3.68 15.31 7.29
N VAL A 79 -3.87 13.98 7.42
CA VAL A 79 -4.50 13.16 6.37
C VAL A 79 -5.92 13.64 6.11
N LEU A 80 -6.69 13.89 7.16
CA LEU A 80 -8.07 14.40 7.06
C LEU A 80 -8.09 15.80 6.49
N THR A 81 -7.16 16.66 6.92
CA THR A 81 -7.05 18.03 6.43
C THR A 81 -6.79 18.07 4.92
N THR A 82 -5.86 17.24 4.42
CA THR A 82 -5.58 17.13 2.98
C THR A 82 -6.78 16.61 2.19
N LEU A 83 -7.46 15.55 2.68
CA LEU A 83 -8.63 15.01 1.98
C LEU A 83 -9.82 15.98 1.98
N HIS A 84 -10.06 16.71 3.09
CA HIS A 84 -11.09 17.74 3.17
C HIS A 84 -10.81 18.94 2.25
N ALA A 85 -9.53 19.22 1.96
CA ALA A 85 -9.15 20.20 0.95
C ALA A 85 -9.42 19.72 -0.50
N GLY A 86 -9.82 18.46 -0.68
CA GLY A 86 -10.02 17.83 -2.00
C GLY A 86 -8.72 17.42 -2.68
N GLU A 87 -7.62 17.32 -1.92
CA GLU A 87 -6.31 16.93 -2.41
C GLU A 87 -6.05 15.42 -2.23
N GLU A 88 -5.11 14.87 -3.00
CA GLU A 88 -4.65 13.49 -2.80
C GLU A 88 -3.61 13.44 -1.66
N ALA A 89 -3.82 12.57 -0.68
CA ALA A 89 -2.91 12.40 0.45
C ALA A 89 -1.92 11.25 0.20
N ALA A 90 -0.62 11.54 0.24
CA ALA A 90 0.40 10.49 0.31
C ALA A 90 0.40 9.90 1.72
N VAL A 91 0.09 8.61 1.86
CA VAL A 91 -0.12 7.97 3.15
C VAL A 91 0.76 6.74 3.34
N MET A 92 1.13 6.49 4.59
CA MET A 92 1.69 5.25 5.09
C MET A 92 0.61 4.52 5.88
N ILE A 93 0.28 3.30 5.48
CA ILE A 93 -0.70 2.43 6.13
C ILE A 93 0.07 1.40 6.95
N ALA A 94 0.02 1.53 8.27
CA ALA A 94 0.56 0.54 9.18
C ALA A 94 -0.46 -0.58 9.40
N LEU A 95 -0.03 -1.82 9.22
CA LEU A 95 -0.82 -3.02 9.46
C LEU A 95 -0.54 -3.62 10.84
N THR A 96 -1.47 -4.42 11.33
CA THR A 96 -1.27 -5.27 12.51
C THR A 96 -0.12 -6.25 12.22
N PRO A 97 0.87 -6.39 13.11
CA PRO A 97 1.96 -7.35 12.89
C PRO A 97 1.45 -8.79 12.87
N PRO A 98 1.93 -9.64 11.94
CA PRO A 98 1.59 -11.05 11.96
C PRO A 98 2.27 -11.78 13.13
N PRO A 99 1.79 -12.98 13.52
CA PRO A 99 2.44 -13.79 14.55
C PRO A 99 3.92 -14.05 14.23
N GLY A 100 4.79 -13.89 15.24
CA GLY A 100 6.24 -14.06 15.09
C GLY A 100 6.98 -12.85 14.53
N PHE A 101 6.28 -11.78 14.12
CA PHE A 101 6.95 -10.55 13.70
C PHE A 101 7.77 -9.95 14.85
N GLY A 102 9.06 -9.70 14.61
CA GLY A 102 10.01 -9.20 15.60
C GLY A 102 10.75 -10.28 16.40
N ASP A 103 10.38 -11.56 16.24
CA ASP A 103 11.13 -12.68 16.80
C ASP A 103 12.30 -13.06 15.86
N PRO A 104 13.57 -12.99 16.32
CA PRO A 104 14.72 -13.35 15.50
C PRO A 104 14.78 -14.85 15.16
N ALA A 105 14.12 -15.72 15.92
CA ALA A 105 14.07 -17.16 15.66
C ALA A 105 12.95 -17.55 14.69
N ALA A 106 12.03 -16.63 14.39
CA ALA A 106 10.92 -16.90 13.49
C ALA A 106 11.37 -16.97 12.02
N ASP A 107 10.69 -17.81 11.26
CA ASP A 107 10.89 -17.97 9.82
C ASP A 107 10.53 -16.67 9.08
N GLN A 108 11.57 -15.97 8.62
CA GLN A 108 11.45 -14.67 7.95
C GLN A 108 10.73 -14.78 6.59
N GLU A 109 10.87 -15.90 5.89
CA GLU A 109 10.19 -16.09 4.61
C GLU A 109 8.68 -16.24 4.83
N ARG A 110 8.31 -17.02 5.85
CA ARG A 110 6.91 -17.15 6.27
C ARG A 110 6.32 -15.79 6.70
N ILE A 111 7.05 -15.00 7.48
CA ILE A 111 6.61 -13.65 7.89
C ILE A 111 6.37 -12.75 6.68
N ARG A 112 7.31 -12.72 5.71
CA ARG A 112 7.16 -11.92 4.48
C ARG A 112 5.95 -12.35 3.65
N ALA A 113 5.74 -13.65 3.50
CA ALA A 113 4.58 -14.19 2.78
C ALA A 113 3.26 -13.77 3.46
N GLU A 114 3.23 -13.80 4.80
CA GLU A 114 2.07 -13.37 5.57
C GLU A 114 1.80 -11.87 5.42
N ILE A 115 2.84 -11.01 5.50
CA ILE A 115 2.72 -9.57 5.25
C ILE A 115 2.18 -9.31 3.84
N SER A 116 2.71 -9.99 2.82
CA SER A 116 2.25 -9.86 1.44
C SER A 116 0.77 -10.25 1.29
N ARG A 117 0.34 -11.34 1.94
CA ARG A 117 -1.07 -11.76 1.97
C ARG A 117 -1.96 -10.71 2.62
N MET A 118 -1.56 -10.19 3.78
CA MET A 118 -2.32 -9.16 4.49
C MET A 118 -2.45 -7.88 3.66
N GLN A 119 -1.39 -7.46 2.97
CA GLN A 119 -1.41 -6.31 2.06
C GLN A 119 -2.38 -6.55 0.90
N ALA A 120 -2.33 -7.73 0.27
CA ALA A 120 -3.24 -8.07 -0.82
C ALA A 120 -4.72 -8.07 -0.38
N GLU A 121 -5.02 -8.58 0.83
CA GLU A 121 -6.38 -8.56 1.37
C GLU A 121 -6.88 -7.12 1.57
N VAL A 122 -6.07 -6.25 2.18
CA VAL A 122 -6.41 -4.82 2.37
C VAL A 122 -6.65 -4.13 1.02
N LEU A 123 -5.76 -4.37 0.04
CA LEU A 123 -5.88 -3.76 -1.30
C LEU A 123 -7.09 -4.26 -2.06
N SER A 124 -7.54 -5.50 -1.81
CA SER A 124 -8.76 -6.03 -2.45
C SER A 124 -10.05 -5.44 -1.89
N ALA A 125 -10.01 -4.86 -0.68
CA ALA A 125 -11.16 -4.25 -0.04
C ALA A 125 -11.41 -2.80 -0.47
N VAL A 126 -10.38 -2.10 -0.97
CA VAL A 126 -10.46 -0.69 -1.37
C VAL A 126 -10.51 -0.54 -2.89
N ASP A 127 -11.33 0.40 -3.37
CA ASP A 127 -11.40 0.69 -4.80
C ASP A 127 -10.11 1.39 -5.27
N THR A 128 -9.62 1.01 -6.46
CA THR A 128 -8.48 1.68 -7.13
C THR A 128 -8.74 3.15 -7.47
N ALA A 129 -10.00 3.57 -7.55
CA ALA A 129 -10.39 4.96 -7.68
C ALA A 129 -10.16 5.75 -6.38
N ASP A 130 -10.26 5.09 -5.22
CA ASP A 130 -10.15 5.69 -3.91
C ASP A 130 -8.72 5.61 -3.33
N PHE A 131 -7.96 4.58 -3.70
CA PHE A 131 -6.59 4.36 -3.24
C PHE A 131 -5.68 3.80 -4.34
N ARG A 132 -4.49 4.39 -4.47
CA ARG A 132 -3.45 3.92 -5.39
C ARG A 132 -2.22 3.44 -4.61
N PRO A 133 -1.90 2.14 -4.60
CA PRO A 133 -0.68 1.65 -3.96
C PRO A 133 0.56 2.21 -4.66
N ARG A 134 1.56 2.62 -3.88
CA ARG A 134 2.87 3.09 -4.38
C ARG A 134 3.96 2.08 -4.11
N GLN A 135 4.08 1.64 -2.86
CA GLN A 135 5.17 0.76 -2.44
C GLN A 135 4.70 -0.21 -1.34
N PRO A 136 4.73 -1.53 -1.58
CA PRO A 136 4.62 -2.51 -0.51
C PRO A 136 5.96 -2.63 0.22
N PHE A 137 5.90 -2.76 1.54
CA PHE A 137 7.08 -3.13 2.34
C PHE A 137 6.94 -4.58 2.78
N LEU A 138 7.90 -5.44 2.45
CA LEU A 138 7.86 -6.85 2.85
C LEU A 138 8.57 -7.10 4.19
N SER A 139 9.48 -6.21 4.59
CA SER A 139 10.23 -6.32 5.85
C SER A 139 9.49 -5.74 7.06
N ILE A 140 8.43 -4.95 6.84
CA ILE A 140 7.58 -4.39 7.88
C ILE A 140 6.11 -4.53 7.46
N PRO A 141 5.16 -4.71 8.40
CA PRO A 141 3.74 -4.83 8.10
C PRO A 141 3.18 -3.43 7.78
N ALA A 142 3.57 -2.84 6.65
CA ALA A 142 3.12 -1.52 6.22
C ALA A 142 3.12 -1.41 4.69
N MET A 143 2.39 -0.43 4.15
CA MET A 143 2.43 -0.07 2.73
C MET A 143 2.26 1.43 2.54
N ALA A 144 2.93 1.99 1.53
CA ALA A 144 2.74 3.37 1.12
C ALA A 144 1.82 3.45 -0.10
N GLY A 145 0.99 4.50 -0.16
CA GLY A 145 0.12 4.76 -1.28
C GLY A 145 -0.40 6.20 -1.31
N THR A 146 -1.30 6.46 -2.26
CA THR A 146 -1.98 7.73 -2.43
C THR A 146 -3.46 7.52 -2.21
N LEU A 147 -4.01 8.25 -1.25
CA LEU A 147 -5.41 8.21 -0.88
C LEU A 147 -6.13 9.41 -1.52
N ARG A 148 -7.22 9.14 -2.24
CA ARG A 148 -7.90 10.13 -3.08
C ARG A 148 -9.20 10.63 -2.49
N THR A 149 -9.83 9.81 -1.63
CA THR A 149 -11.16 10.08 -1.12
C THR A 149 -11.27 9.70 0.35
N GLU A 150 -12.15 10.39 1.08
CA GLU A 150 -12.54 10.01 2.44
C GLU A 150 -13.24 8.65 2.49
N ARG A 151 -13.92 8.26 1.40
CA ARG A 151 -14.52 6.92 1.27
C ARG A 151 -13.43 5.85 1.34
N GLY A 152 -12.33 6.03 0.60
CA GLY A 152 -11.17 5.13 0.67
C GLY A 152 -10.58 5.05 2.07
N LEU A 153 -10.45 6.20 2.75
CA LEU A 153 -9.95 6.24 4.13
C LEU A 153 -10.82 5.39 5.05
N ARG A 154 -12.14 5.56 4.96
CA ARG A 154 -13.11 4.82 5.76
C ARG A 154 -13.02 3.32 5.51
N THR A 155 -13.00 2.90 4.25
CA THR A 155 -12.86 1.48 3.89
C THR A 155 -11.56 0.87 4.44
N LEU A 156 -10.45 1.62 4.40
CA LEU A 156 -9.20 1.19 5.02
C LEU A 156 -9.34 1.04 6.55
N LEU A 157 -9.97 1.98 7.24
CA LEU A 157 -10.13 1.93 8.71
C LEU A 157 -11.07 0.84 9.19
N GLU A 158 -12.07 0.46 8.38
CA GLU A 158 -12.93 -0.69 8.65
C GLU A 158 -12.21 -2.03 8.48
N HIS A 159 -11.07 -2.05 7.77
CA HIS A 159 -10.33 -3.28 7.53
C HIS A 159 -9.57 -3.76 8.76
N ARG A 160 -9.78 -5.03 9.14
CA ARG A 160 -9.23 -5.66 10.37
C ARG A 160 -7.70 -5.61 10.51
N TYR A 161 -6.99 -5.55 9.40
CA TYR A 161 -5.53 -5.50 9.39
C TYR A 161 -4.95 -4.10 9.43
N VAL A 162 -5.73 -3.06 9.17
CA VAL A 162 -5.23 -1.69 9.22
C VAL A 162 -5.17 -1.26 10.68
N ARG A 163 -3.98 -0.91 11.15
CA ARG A 163 -3.79 -0.40 12.51
C ARG A 163 -3.89 1.13 12.52
N ARG A 164 -3.15 1.80 11.62
CA ARG A 164 -3.03 3.25 11.58
C ARG A 164 -2.76 3.74 10.15
N VAL A 165 -3.22 4.95 9.85
CA VAL A 165 -2.94 5.67 8.59
C VAL A 165 -2.28 7.01 8.94
N ASP A 166 -1.06 7.18 8.47
CA ASP A 166 -0.22 8.35 8.70
C ASP A 166 0.07 9.04 7.36
N LEU A 167 0.41 10.33 7.36
CA LEU A 167 1.01 10.94 6.17
C LEU A 167 2.38 10.32 5.90
N ASP A 168 2.66 10.02 4.65
CA ASP A 168 3.98 9.57 4.20
C ASP A 168 4.93 10.79 4.13
N PRO A 169 5.91 10.92 5.05
CA PRO A 169 6.82 12.06 5.07
C PRO A 169 7.71 12.13 3.82
N ALA A 170 7.93 11.01 3.13
CA ALA A 170 8.65 10.98 1.86
C ALA A 170 7.82 11.56 0.69
N GLY A 171 6.51 11.73 0.88
CA GLY A 171 5.56 12.26 -0.10
C GLY A 171 5.32 13.77 -0.02
N GLY A 172 5.81 14.46 1.02
CA GLY A 172 5.71 15.93 1.14
C GLY A 172 6.46 16.71 0.06
N GLY A 173 7.23 16.02 -0.79
CA GLY A 173 7.91 16.56 -1.97
C GLY A 173 7.08 16.49 -3.26
N GLY A 174 5.80 16.11 -3.20
CA GLY A 174 4.86 16.31 -4.28
C GLY A 174 4.60 17.81 -4.49
N GLN A 175 5.59 18.50 -5.03
CA GLN A 175 5.41 19.83 -5.60
C GLN A 175 4.17 19.73 -6.50
N PRO A 176 3.16 20.60 -6.34
CA PRO A 176 2.00 20.58 -7.22
C PRO A 176 2.50 20.57 -8.66
N PRO A 177 1.80 19.93 -9.62
CA PRO A 177 2.15 20.10 -11.02
C PRO A 177 2.26 21.60 -11.23
N VAL A 178 3.48 22.08 -11.50
CA VAL A 178 3.76 23.50 -11.70
C VAL A 178 3.12 23.84 -13.04
N GLY A 179 1.81 24.04 -13.00
CA GLY A 179 1.00 24.52 -14.08
C GLY A 179 1.41 25.96 -14.31
N GLY A 180 2.27 26.16 -15.31
CA GLY A 180 2.44 27.43 -15.99
C GLY A 180 3.01 28.55 -15.14
N GLN A 181 4.33 28.53 -14.91
CA GLN A 181 5.04 29.81 -15.00
C GLN A 181 5.04 30.23 -16.46
N THR A 182 4.01 30.95 -16.88
CA THR A 182 4.07 31.80 -18.07
C THR A 182 5.13 32.86 -17.78
N THR A 183 6.35 32.64 -18.28
CA THR A 183 7.37 33.67 -18.39
C THR A 183 6.75 34.90 -19.05
N PRO A 184 6.64 36.06 -18.38
CA PRO A 184 6.26 37.28 -19.06
C PRO A 184 7.39 37.63 -20.02
N GLY A 185 7.09 37.53 -21.32
CA GLY A 185 7.96 37.99 -22.39
C GLY A 185 8.35 39.44 -22.13
N HIS A 186 9.63 39.66 -21.91
CA HIS A 186 10.23 40.98 -21.94
C HIS A 186 10.15 41.45 -23.41
N GLN A 187 9.16 42.29 -23.71
CA GLN A 187 9.14 43.06 -24.95
C GLN A 187 10.22 44.15 -24.89
N PRO A 188 10.80 44.48 -26.06
CA PRO A 188 12.11 45.14 -26.20
C PRO A 188 12.19 46.55 -25.64
#